data_AF-A0A7Y8LAH0-F1
#
_entry.id   AF-A0A7Y8LAH0-F1
#
_cell.length_a   1.000
_cell.length_b   1.000
_cell.length_c   1.000
_cell.angle_alpha   90.00
_cell.angle_beta   90.00
_cell.angle_gamma   90.00
#
_symmetry.space_group_name_H-M   'P 1'
#
loop_
_entity.id
_entity.type
_entity.pdbx_description
1 polymer ?
#
loop_
_entity_poly.entity_id
_entity_poly.type
_entity_poly.pdbx_seq_one_letter_code
_entity_poly.pdbx_strand_id
1 'polypeptide(L)'
;MAAVKFETAMARLEAIVGELEKSDLPLDESLKIFEEGIRLSKSCLKILEEAEHKVEVLVQDKNGKKRIHAYSSGEEADEPSS
;
A
#
# COMPACT_ATOMS: atom_id res chain seq x y z
N MET A 1 1.32 9.26 16.63
CA MET A 1 1.93 7.92 16.48
C MET A 1 2.98 8.04 15.38
N ALA A 2 4.20 7.53 15.59
CA ALA A 2 5.24 7.61 14.57
C ALA A 2 4.82 6.74 13.37
N ALA A 3 4.59 7.36 12.22
CA ALA A 3 4.34 6.63 10.98
C ALA A 3 5.62 5.85 10.62
N VAL A 4 5.48 4.56 10.32
CA VAL A 4 6.59 3.76 9.80
C VAL A 4 7.00 4.35 8.45
N LYS A 5 8.29 4.60 8.25
CA LYS A 5 8.81 5.06 6.95
C LYS A 5 8.76 3.92 5.94
N PHE A 6 8.43 4.23 4.69
CA PHE A 6 8.37 3.25 3.60
C PHE A 6 9.63 2.37 3.54
N GLU A 7 10.81 2.99 3.48
CA GLU A 7 12.09 2.26 3.42
C GLU A 7 12.28 1.29 4.58
N THR A 8 11.85 1.67 5.78
CA THR A 8 11.95 0.81 6.97
C THR A 8 10.95 -0.34 6.92
N ALA A 9 9.72 -0.08 6.47
CA ALA A 9 8.72 -1.13 6.29
C ALA A 9 9.14 -2.13 5.21
N MET A 10 9.70 -1.64 4.11
CA MET A 10 10.18 -2.46 3.00
C MET A 10 11.37 -3.33 3.43
N ALA A 11 12.38 -2.75 4.08
CA ALA A 11 13.54 -3.50 4.57
C ALA A 11 13.14 -4.61 5.56
N ARG A 12 12.13 -4.37 6.42
CA ARG A 12 11.61 -5.40 7.32
C ARG A 12 10.84 -6.48 6.55
N LEU A 13 10.07 -6.12 5.53
CA LEU A 13 9.35 -7.08 4.69
C LEU A 13 10.31 -8.02 3.96
N GLU A 14 11.40 -7.49 3.40
CA GLU A 14 12.47 -8.28 2.77
C GLU A 14 13.12 -9.25 3.77
N ALA A 15 13.40 -8.78 4.99
CA ALA A 15 13.91 -9.63 6.06
C ALA A 15 12.94 -10.76 6.43
N ILE A 16 11.64 -10.47 6.53
CA ILE A 16 10.59 -11.48 6.81
C ILE A 16 10.54 -12.53 5.70
N VAL A 17 10.62 -12.13 4.43
CA VAL A 17 10.67 -13.09 3.31
C VAL A 17 11.90 -14.00 3.47
N GLY A 18 13.07 -13.43 3.73
CA GLY A 18 14.29 -14.22 3.96
C GLY A 18 14.25 -15.10 5.22
N GLU A 19 13.46 -14.73 6.24
CA GLU A 19 13.20 -15.57 7.42
C GLU A 19 12.25 -16.73 7.09
N LEU A 20 11.19 -16.49 6.31
CA LEU A 20 10.20 -17.49 5.88
C LEU A 20 10.78 -18.52 4.90
N GLU A 21 11.79 -18.15 4.12
CA GLU A 21 12.49 -19.07 3.20
C GLU A 21 13.40 -20.08 3.94
N LYS A 22 13.66 -19.88 5.24
CA LYS A 22 14.46 -20.82 6.03
C LYS A 22 13.61 -22.01 6.45
N SER A 23 14.04 -23.22 6.09
CA SER A 23 13.31 -24.46 6.36
C SER A 23 13.21 -24.89 7.84
N ASP A 24 13.89 -24.18 8.75
CA ASP A 24 13.99 -24.54 10.18
C ASP A 24 13.14 -23.64 11.11
N LEU A 25 12.23 -22.83 10.55
CA LEU A 25 11.39 -21.95 11.36
C LEU A 25 10.20 -22.73 11.97
N PRO A 26 10.01 -22.72 13.31
CA PRO A 26 8.85 -23.34 13.93
C PRO A 26 7.54 -22.74 13.42
N LEU A 27 6.49 -23.57 13.25
CA LEU A 27 5.20 -23.15 12.71
C LEU A 27 4.62 -21.89 13.40
N ASP A 28 4.66 -21.86 14.74
CA ASP A 28 4.15 -20.73 15.52
C ASP A 28 4.92 -19.43 15.26
N GLU A 29 6.22 -19.52 14.97
CA GLU A 29 7.05 -18.37 14.61
C GLU A 29 6.77 -17.94 13.17
N SER A 30 6.66 -18.90 12.24
CA SER A 30 6.28 -18.67 10.83
C SER A 30 4.96 -17.90 10.73
N LEU A 31 3.96 -18.28 11.54
CA LEU A 31 2.67 -17.57 11.56
C LEU A 31 2.80 -16.13 12.07
N LYS A 32 3.59 -15.89 13.13
CA LYS A 32 3.79 -14.55 13.68
C LYS A 32 4.49 -13.62 12.69
N ILE A 33 5.56 -14.08 12.05
CA ILE A 33 6.30 -13.25 11.08
C ILE A 33 5.50 -13.06 9.79
N PHE A 34 4.68 -14.04 9.40
CA PHE A 34 3.75 -13.89 8.28
C PHE A 34 2.70 -12.81 8.55
N GLU A 35 2.07 -12.82 9.73
CA GLU A 35 1.13 -11.77 10.13
C GLU A 35 1.78 -10.38 10.15
N GLU A 36 3.02 -10.29 10.64
CA GLU A 36 3.81 -9.06 10.58
C GLU A 36 4.01 -8.60 9.14
N GLY A 37 4.39 -9.52 8.24
CA GLY A 37 4.59 -9.24 6.82
C GLY A 37 3.33 -8.71 6.14
N ILE A 38 2.17 -9.29 6.42
CA ILE A 38 0.87 -8.81 5.89
C ILE A 38 0.58 -7.38 6.36
N ARG A 39 0.83 -7.08 7.64
CA ARG A 39 0.62 -5.73 8.19
C ARG A 39 1.57 -4.70 7.58
N LEU A 40 2.83 -5.07 7.36
CA LEU A 40 3.82 -4.21 6.72
C LEU A 40 3.48 -3.96 5.25
N SER A 41 3.08 -5.00 4.51
CA SER A 41 2.63 -4.88 3.11
C SER A 41 1.48 -3.88 2.96
N LYS A 42 0.45 -3.99 3.82
CA LYS A 42 -0.67 -3.02 3.86
C LYS A 42 -0.20 -1.60 4.17
N SER A 43 0.79 -1.45 5.06
CA SER A 43 1.35 -0.14 5.41
C SER A 43 2.12 0.48 4.24
N CYS A 44 2.91 -0.32 3.52
CA CYS A 44 3.61 0.12 2.31
C CYS A 44 2.63 0.60 1.24
N LEU A 45 1.58 -0.19 0.98
CA LEU A 45 0.55 0.17 -0.01
C LEU A 45 -0.09 1.52 0.33
N LYS A 46 -0.49 1.71 1.60
CA LYS A 46 -1.07 2.98 2.05
C LYS A 46 -0.13 4.17 1.87
N ILE A 47 1.17 4.00 2.13
CA ILE A 47 2.15 5.08 1.94
C ILE A 47 2.27 5.44 0.45
N LEU A 48 2.25 4.44 -0.43
CA LEU A 48 2.28 4.65 -1.88
C LEU A 48 1.02 5.35 -2.38
N GLU A 49 -0.17 4.94 -1.93
CA GLU A 49 -1.45 5.60 -2.24
C GLU A 49 -1.44 7.08 -1.79
N GLU A 50 -0.95 7.36 -0.57
CA GLU A 50 -0.83 8.73 -0.08
C GLU A 50 0.17 9.56 -0.89
N ALA A 51 1.25 8.94 -1.39
CA ALA A 51 2.24 9.60 -2.24
C ALA A 51 1.68 9.89 -3.64
N GLU A 52 0.98 8.93 -4.24
CA GLU A 52 0.30 9.07 -5.53
C GLU A 52 -0.73 10.20 -5.48
N HIS A 53 -1.62 10.20 -4.49
CA HIS A 53 -2.62 11.26 -4.32
C HIS A 53 -1.98 12.65 -4.17
N LYS A 54 -0.86 12.77 -3.45
CA LYS A 54 -0.13 14.05 -3.35
C LYS A 54 0.41 14.51 -4.70
N VAL A 55 0.95 13.59 -5.51
CA VAL A 55 1.44 13.91 -6.86
C VAL A 55 0.28 14.35 -7.75
N GLU A 56 -0.85 13.65 -7.71
CA GLU A 56 -2.04 14.02 -8.50
C GLU A 56 -2.55 15.42 -8.17
N VAL A 57 -2.68 15.76 -6.88
CA VAL A 57 -3.09 17.10 -6.44
C VAL A 57 -2.13 18.18 -6.99
N LEU A 58 -0.82 17.96 -6.87
CA LEU A 58 0.19 18.90 -7.37
C LEU A 58 0.16 19.07 -8.89
N VAL A 59 -0.12 18.01 -9.65
CA VAL A 59 -0.27 18.06 -11.11
C VAL A 59 -1.56 18.79 -11.50
N GLN A 60 -2.66 18.55 -10.78
CA GLN A 60 -3.93 19.25 -10.99
C GLN A 60 -3.81 20.76 -10.73
N ASP A 61 -3.10 21.16 -9.67
CA ASP A 61 -2.86 22.56 -9.33
C ASP A 61 -2.05 23.30 -10.42
N LYS A 62 -1.09 22.62 -11.05
CA LYS A 62 -0.27 23.19 -12.14
C LYS A 62 -1.03 23.34 -13.45
N ASN A 63 -2.05 22.52 -13.70
CA ASN A 63 -2.79 22.50 -14.96
C ASN A 63 -4.21 23.09 -14.85
N GLY A 64 -4.63 23.58 -13.68
CA GLY A 64 -5.88 24.34 -13.47
C GLY A 64 -7.18 23.59 -13.78
N LYS A 65 -7.12 22.28 -14.02
CA LYS A 65 -8.29 21.43 -14.34
C LYS A 65 -8.44 20.34 -13.29
N LYS A 66 -9.43 20.51 -12.40
CA LYS A 66 -9.93 19.43 -11.53
C LYS A 66 -10.51 18.33 -12.40
N ARG A 67 -9.94 17.13 -12.31
CA ARG A 67 -10.68 15.88 -12.55
C ARG A 67 -10.53 15.05 -11.30
N ILE A 68 -11.58 15.09 -10.48
CA ILE A 68 -11.72 14.22 -9.33
C ILE A 68 -12.08 12.86 -9.90
N HIS A 69 -11.12 11.96 -10.04
CA HIS A 69 -11.47 10.54 -10.06
C HIS A 69 -11.33 10.10 -8.61
N ALA A 70 -12.44 10.18 -7.87
CA ALA A 70 -12.54 9.40 -6.65
C ALA A 70 -12.24 7.95 -7.04
N TYR A 71 -11.34 7.31 -6.30
CA TYR A 71 -11.12 5.87 -6.41
C TYR A 71 -12.45 5.18 -6.10
N SER A 72 -13.17 4.79 -7.15
CA SER A 72 -14.35 3.94 -7.04
C SER A 72 -13.85 2.51 -6.87
N SER A 73 -13.55 2.12 -5.65
CA SER A 73 -13.69 0.73 -5.25
C SER A 73 -15.16 0.36 -5.35
N GLY A 74 -15.58 -0.05 -6.57
CA GLY A 74 -16.83 -0.72 -6.90
C GLY A 74 -18.11 0.06 -6.63
N GLU A 75 -18.62 0.79 -7.64
CA GLU A 75 -20.05 0.98 -7.83
C GLU A 75 -20.34 1.23 -9.33
N GLU A 76 -21.32 0.47 -9.83
CA GLU A 76 -21.80 0.45 -11.20
C GLU A 76 -22.55 1.74 -11.60
N ALA A 77 -22.80 1.85 -12.91
CA ALA A 77 -23.80 2.68 -13.60
C ALA A 77 -23.46 4.16 -13.84
N ASP A 78 -23.07 4.47 -15.10
CA ASP A 78 -23.91 5.26 -16.00
C ASP A 78 -23.34 5.24 -17.42
N GLU A 79 -23.93 4.47 -18.34
CA GLU A 79 -23.84 4.78 -19.77
C GLU A 79 -25.00 5.74 -20.09
N PRO A 80 -24.76 7.03 -20.40
CA PRO A 80 -25.81 7.88 -20.89
C PRO A 80 -26.13 7.50 -22.33
N SER A 81 -27.37 7.08 -22.53
CA SER A 81 -28.08 6.99 -23.80
C SER A 81 -27.68 8.08 -24.79
N SER A 82 -27.29 7.67 -26.00
CA SER A 82 -27.56 8.33 -27.28
C SER A 82 -27.42 7.33 -28.42
#